data_AF-A0A969M695-F1
#
_entry.id   AF-A0A969M695-F1
#
_cell.length_a   1.000
_cell.length_b   1.000
_cell.length_c   1.000
_cell.angle_alpha   90.00
_cell.angle_beta   90.00
_cell.angle_gamma   90.00
#
_symmetry.space_group_name_H-M   'P 1'
#
loop_
_entity.id
_entity.type
_entity.pdbx_description
1 polymer ?
#
loop_
_entity_poly.entity_id
_entity_poly.type
_entity_poly.pdbx_seq_one_letter_code
_entity_poly.pdbx_strand_id
1 'polypeptide(L)'
;MHASRLIMYHKQSTSARTRFLKLAYGGVCGFSALPDLAKIEEKPSRASRVLSHPAAVIREAETQLGLPSGSLGFLDEQLSARVSQV
;
A
#
# COMPACT_ATOMS: atom_id res chain seq x y z
N MET A 1 -7.39 11.20 4.33
CA MET A 1 -6.59 9.99 4.61
C MET A 1 -7.43 8.78 4.22
N HIS A 2 -7.03 8.07 3.18
CA HIS A 2 -7.65 6.80 2.82
C HIS A 2 -7.34 5.75 3.89
N ALA A 3 -8.31 4.89 4.22
CA ALA A 3 -8.07 3.75 5.11
C ALA A 3 -7.10 2.72 4.49
N SER A 4 -6.93 2.76 3.16
CA SER A 4 -6.06 1.86 2.41
C SER A 4 -4.58 2.25 2.57
N ARG A 5 -3.76 1.26 2.94
CA ARG A 5 -2.29 1.38 2.96
C ARG A 5 -1.72 0.89 1.64
N LEU A 6 -0.58 1.45 1.24
CA LEU A 6 0.12 1.07 0.00
C LEU A 6 1.37 0.26 0.31
N ILE A 7 1.63 -0.78 -0.50
CA ILE A 7 2.95 -1.41 -0.57
C ILE A 7 3.40 -1.29 -2.03
N MET A 8 4.47 -0.54 -2.25
CA MET A 8 4.98 -0.27 -3.59
C MET A 8 6.20 -1.14 -3.85
N TYR A 9 6.26 -1.72 -5.04
CA TYR A 9 7.39 -2.53 -5.46
C TYR A 9 7.69 -2.31 -6.93
N HIS A 10 8.90 -2.68 -7.31
CA HIS A 10 9.35 -2.72 -8.69
C HIS A 10 9.75 -4.15 -9.05
N LYS A 11 9.17 -4.67 -10.15
CA LYS A 11 9.54 -5.95 -10.76
C LYS A 11 10.52 -5.68 -11.89
N GLN A 12 11.77 -6.10 -11.70
CA GLN A 12 12.78 -6.00 -12.76
C GLN A 12 12.45 -6.97 -13.89
N SER A 13 12.58 -6.55 -15.15
CA SER A 13 12.22 -7.39 -16.30
C SER A 13 13.15 -8.59 -16.47
N THR A 14 14.43 -8.44 -16.15
CA THR A 14 15.48 -9.45 -16.37
C THR A 14 15.71 -10.38 -15.18
N SER A 15 15.01 -10.18 -14.06
CA SER A 15 15.18 -10.98 -12.84
C SER A 15 13.82 -11.18 -12.16
N ALA A 16 13.58 -12.38 -11.63
CA ALA A 16 12.43 -12.64 -10.77
C ALA A 16 12.48 -11.89 -9.41
N ARG A 17 13.46 -11.01 -9.19
CA ARG A 17 13.63 -10.27 -7.95
C ARG A 17 12.68 -9.08 -7.85
N THR A 18 11.75 -9.17 -6.91
CA THR A 18 10.90 -8.04 -6.47
C THR A 18 11.66 -7.17 -5.48
N ARG A 19 11.67 -5.85 -5.71
CA ARG A 19 12.24 -4.86 -4.76
C ARG A 19 11.13 -3.96 -4.24
N PHE A 20 11.07 -3.77 -2.92
CA PHE A 20 10.10 -2.88 -2.28
C PHE A 20 10.66 -1.47 -2.09
N LEU A 21 9.81 -0.46 -2.19
CA LEU A 21 10.18 0.91 -1.86
C LEU A 21 10.23 1.07 -0.34
N LYS A 22 11.42 1.43 0.19
CA LYS A 22 11.62 1.77 1.59
C LYS A 22 11.36 3.26 1.80
N LEU A 23 10.48 3.59 2.74
CA LEU A 23 10.11 4.96 3.10
C LEU A 23 11.06 5.54 4.15
N ALA A 24 10.99 6.86 4.35
CA ALA A 24 11.91 7.59 5.25
C ALA A 24 11.92 7.04 6.69
N TYR A 25 10.78 6.56 7.20
CA TYR A 25 10.69 5.97 8.54
C TYR A 25 11.26 4.55 8.64
N GLY A 26 11.67 3.95 7.52
CA GLY A 26 12.35 2.66 7.47
C GLY A 26 11.50 1.45 7.05
N GLY A 27 10.18 1.60 6.94
CA GLY A 27 9.28 0.52 6.48
C GLY A 27 8.82 0.68 5.03
N VAL A 28 7.87 -0.17 4.63
CA VAL A 28 7.35 -0.27 3.24
C VAL A 28 5.86 0.05 3.11
N CYS A 29 5.18 0.30 4.23
CA CYS A 29 3.75 0.61 4.27
C CYS A 29 3.54 2.12 4.09
N GLY A 30 3.08 2.52 2.92
CA GLY A 30 2.92 3.93 2.58
C GLY A 30 1.65 4.58 3.09
N PHE A 31 1.67 5.89 3.39
CA PHE A 31 2.86 6.80 3.44
C PHE A 31 3.41 7.05 4.84
N SER A 32 2.74 6.53 5.87
CA SER A 32 3.19 6.61 7.25
C SER A 32 3.36 5.22 7.85
N ALA A 33 4.15 5.14 8.92
CA ALA A 33 4.31 3.91 9.67
C ALA A 33 2.95 3.32 10.08
N LEU A 34 2.90 1.99 10.20
CA LEU A 34 1.79 1.35 10.88
C LEU A 34 1.77 1.86 12.33
N PRO A 35 0.58 2.00 12.93
CA PRO A 35 0.50 2.43 14.32
C PRO A 35 1.16 1.40 15.23
N ASP A 36 1.62 1.85 16.39
CA ASP A 36 2.16 0.94 17.40
C ASP A 36 1.13 -0.14 17.77
N LEU A 37 1.64 -1.34 18.04
CA LEU A 37 0.83 -2.52 18.38
C LEU A 37 -0.13 -2.99 17.27
N ALA A 38 0.06 -2.54 16.02
CA ALA A 38 -0.60 -3.10 14.85
C ALA A 38 -0.43 -4.62 14.76
N LYS A 39 -1.54 -5.34 14.58
CA LYS A 39 -1.56 -6.81 14.43
C LYS A 39 -2.21 -7.24 13.12
N ILE A 40 -1.75 -8.37 12.58
CA ILE A 40 -2.37 -9.01 11.42
C ILE A 40 -3.65 -9.71 11.88
N GLU A 41 -4.76 -9.45 11.17
CA GLU A 41 -5.99 -10.23 11.34
C GLU A 41 -6.04 -11.34 10.29
N GLU A 42 -5.88 -12.60 10.70
CA GLU A 42 -6.03 -13.76 9.80
C GLU A 42 -7.49 -13.98 9.37
N LYS A 43 -8.44 -13.66 10.27
CA LYS A 43 -9.87 -13.70 10.00
C LYS A 43 -10.46 -12.32 10.25
N PRO A 44 -11.03 -11.66 9.23
CA PRO A 44 -11.50 -10.28 9.37
C PRO A 44 -12.64 -10.22 10.38
N SER A 45 -12.44 -9.49 11.48
CA SER A 45 -13.43 -9.33 12.55
C SER A 45 -14.60 -8.43 12.11
N ARG A 46 -14.35 -7.51 11.17
CA ARG A 46 -15.36 -6.62 10.56
C ARG A 46 -14.92 -6.14 9.17
N ALA A 47 -15.75 -6.34 8.15
CA ALA A 47 -15.50 -5.74 6.84
C ALA A 47 -15.71 -4.21 6.93
N SER A 48 -14.68 -3.37 6.64
CA SER A 48 -14.96 -1.96 6.34
C SER A 48 -15.85 -1.94 5.10
N ARG A 49 -17.04 -1.34 5.23
CA ARG A 49 -18.03 -1.28 4.15
C ARG A 49 -17.64 -0.29 3.05
N VAL A 50 -16.68 0.59 3.34
CA VAL A 50 -16.19 1.62 2.43
C VAL A 50 -14.69 1.41 2.21
N LEU A 51 -14.34 1.15 0.95
CA LEU A 51 -12.96 1.05 0.48
C LEU A 51 -12.68 2.20 -0.47
N SER A 52 -11.44 2.69 -0.47
CA SER A 52 -11.01 3.74 -1.40
C SER A 52 -10.77 3.13 -2.78
N HIS A 53 -11.22 3.81 -3.83
CA HIS A 53 -11.01 3.35 -5.20
C HIS A 53 -9.50 3.35 -5.53
N PRO A 54 -8.94 2.28 -6.12
CA PRO A 54 -7.50 2.18 -6.39
C PRO A 54 -6.93 3.39 -7.15
N ALA A 55 -7.62 3.85 -8.19
CA ALA A 55 -7.18 5.02 -8.97
C ALA A 55 -6.99 6.29 -8.12
N ALA A 56 -7.85 6.52 -7.10
CA ALA A 56 -7.70 7.68 -6.22
C ALA A 56 -6.46 7.54 -5.33
N VAL A 57 -6.22 6.34 -4.80
CA VAL A 57 -5.07 6.04 -3.94
C VAL A 57 -3.75 6.15 -4.73
N ILE A 58 -3.73 5.66 -5.97
CA ILE A 58 -2.56 5.75 -6.87
C ILE A 58 -2.26 7.22 -7.19
N ARG A 59 -3.30 8.01 -7.49
CA ARG A 59 -3.14 9.42 -7.83
C ARG A 59 -2.56 10.23 -6.67
N GLU A 60 -3.01 9.95 -5.44
CA GLU A 60 -2.44 10.51 -4.23
C GLU A 60 -0.96 10.10 -4.08
N ALA A 61 -0.63 8.84 -4.34
CA ALA A 61 0.73 8.34 -4.24
C ALA A 61 1.69 9.00 -5.22
N GLU A 62 1.28 9.18 -6.48
CA GLU A 62 2.06 9.92 -7.48
C GLU A 62 2.32 11.35 -7.01
N THR A 63 1.30 12.01 -6.45
CA THR A 63 1.42 13.37 -5.95
C THR A 63 2.41 13.45 -4.78
N GLN A 64 2.33 12.54 -3.81
CA GLN A 64 3.25 12.51 -2.67
C GLN A 64 4.69 12.18 -3.04
N LEU A 65 4.89 11.39 -4.10
CA LEU A 65 6.21 11.03 -4.62
C LEU A 65 6.76 12.04 -5.65
N GLY A 66 5.99 13.07 -6.02
CA GLY A 66 6.37 14.02 -7.07
C GLY A 66 6.47 13.38 -8.47
N LEU A 67 5.69 12.33 -8.73
CA LEU A 67 5.69 11.61 -10.00
C LEU A 67 4.65 12.17 -10.98
N PRO A 68 4.92 12.10 -12.29
CA PRO A 68 3.91 12.38 -13.31
C PRO A 68 2.70 11.45 -13.19
N SER A 69 1.54 11.93 -13.64
CA SER A 69 0.32 11.12 -13.74
C SER A 69 0.53 9.86 -14.57
N GLY A 70 0.06 8.71 -14.07
CA GLY A 70 0.17 7.42 -14.75
C GLY A 70 1.54 6.73 -14.61
N SER A 71 2.42 7.24 -13.75
CA SER A 71 3.74 6.62 -13.51
C SER A 71 3.65 5.36 -12.67
N LEU A 72 2.56 5.19 -11.90
CA LEU A 72 2.33 4.02 -11.06
C LEU A 72 1.19 3.16 -11.63
N GLY A 73 1.46 1.87 -11.77
CA GLY A 73 0.43 0.85 -12.03
C GLY A 73 -0.04 0.17 -10.75
N PHE A 74 -1.16 -0.55 -10.83
CA PHE A 74 -1.62 -1.45 -9.78
C PHE A 74 -1.70 -2.88 -10.31
N LEU A 75 -1.54 -3.84 -9.40
CA LEU A 75 -1.84 -5.24 -9.69
C LEU A 75 -3.35 -5.45 -9.67
N ASP A 76 -3.87 -6.15 -10.68
CA ASP A 76 -5.28 -6.56 -10.73
C ASP A 76 -5.57 -7.72 -9.75
N GLU A 77 -4.53 -8.44 -9.34
CA GLU A 77 -4.63 -9.48 -8.31
C GLU A 77 -4.68 -8.83 -6.92
N GLN A 78 -5.83 -8.95 -6.25
CA GLN A 78 -6.02 -8.42 -4.89
C GLN A 78 -5.19 -9.19 -3.86
N LEU A 79 -3.98 -8.69 -3.57
CA LEU A 79 -3.31 -9.03 -2.31
C LEU A 79 -3.87 -8.12 -1.20
N SER A 80 -4.77 -8.67 -0.38
CA SER A 80 -5.34 -7.94 0.76
C SER A 80 -4.90 -8.55 2.08
N ALA A 81 -4.28 -7.74 2.94
CA ALA A 81 -4.01 -8.06 4.33
C ALA A 81 -4.59 -6.95 5.20
N ARG A 82 -5.23 -7.32 6.31
CA ARG A 82 -5.84 -6.35 7.23
C ARG A 82 -5.03 -6.25 8.51
N VAL A 83 -4.88 -5.01 8.95
CA VAL A 83 -4.15 -4.67 10.16
C VAL A 83 -5.13 -3.99 11.11
N SER A 84 -5.15 -4.44 12.36
CA SER A 84 -6.00 -3.90 13.42
C SER A 84 -5.17 -3.22 14.49
N GLN A 85 -5.74 -2.24 15.16
CA GLN A 85 -5.19 -1.60 16.36
C GLN A 85 -5.95 -2.12 17.58
N VAL A 86 -5.25 -2.34 18.69
CA VAL A 86 -5.85 -2.65 20.00
C VAL A 86 -6.32 -1.36 20.66
#